data_AF-A0A815GF55-F1
#
_entry.id   AF-A0A815GF55-F1
#
_cell.length_a   1.000
_cell.length_b   1.000
_cell.length_c   1.000
_cell.angle_alpha   90.00
_cell.angle_beta   90.00
_cell.angle_gamma   90.00
#
_symmetry.space_group_name_H-M   'P 1'
#
loop_
_entity.id
_entity.type
_entity.pdbx_description
1 polymer ?
#
loop_
_entity_poly.entity_id
_entity_poly.type
_entity_poly.pdbx_seq_one_letter_code
_entity_poly.pdbx_strand_id
1 'polypeptide(L)'
;MTEQIYLVNSTTGKRYQLGGCKLSTTPSDLPKFGAARKFADKNLPLLVDLRSMMTIVESQKDTNACVANALAGAYEFLKKAETGRDIDISRLFIYYNARLKDGMNEMNMEDDGCTIPGAVKALKRLRPINDGLAKS
;
A
#
# COMPACT_ATOMS: atom_id res chain seq x y z
N MET A 1 25.40 1.07 -9.28
CA MET A 1 25.05 1.57 -7.94
C MET A 1 23.94 2.59 -8.12
N THR A 2 22.71 2.23 -7.78
CA THR A 2 21.59 3.18 -7.67
C THR A 2 21.82 4.00 -6.40
N GLU A 3 21.84 5.33 -6.52
CA GLU A 3 21.93 6.19 -5.33
C GLU A 3 20.68 5.98 -4.47
N GLN A 4 20.87 5.56 -3.23
CA GLN A 4 19.79 5.42 -2.26
C GLN A 4 19.40 6.81 -1.76
N ILE A 5 18.19 7.24 -2.10
CA ILE A 5 17.64 8.54 -1.71
C ILE A 5 16.95 8.40 -0.36
N TYR A 6 17.24 9.31 0.58
CA TYR A 6 16.64 9.34 1.91
C TYR A 6 16.04 10.71 2.24
N LEU A 7 14.92 10.71 2.96
CA LEU A 7 14.50 11.87 3.75
C LEU A 7 15.07 11.76 5.16
N VAL A 8 15.58 12.87 5.68
CA VAL A 8 16.08 12.94 7.06
C VAL A 8 15.18 13.85 7.86
N ASN A 9 14.66 13.36 8.96
CA ASN A 9 13.99 14.19 9.94
C ASN A 9 15.05 15.04 10.66
N SER A 10 14.97 16.37 10.51
CA SER A 10 15.97 17.30 11.03
C SER A 10 16.08 17.29 12.56
N THR A 11 15.00 16.96 13.26
CA THR A 11 14.95 16.98 14.73
C THR A 11 15.43 15.67 15.35
N THR A 12 15.09 14.54 14.74
CA THR A 12 15.35 13.20 15.30
C THR A 12 16.51 12.47 14.62
N GLY A 13 16.98 12.97 13.48
CA GLY A 13 17.99 12.30 12.64
C GLY A 13 17.49 11.03 11.95
N LYS A 14 16.21 10.65 12.14
CA LYS A 14 15.64 9.44 11.54
C LYS A 14 15.63 9.55 10.03
N ARG A 15 16.11 8.49 9.37
CA ARG A 15 16.15 8.37 7.91
C ARG A 15 14.94 7.58 7.42
N TYR A 16 14.43 7.97 6.26
CA TYR A 16 13.34 7.30 5.57
C TYR A 16 13.78 7.01 4.14
N GLN A 17 13.86 5.73 3.79
CA GLN A 17 14.21 5.30 2.45
C GLN A 17 13.11 5.71 1.44
N LEU A 18 13.52 6.37 0.37
CA LEU A 18 12.67 6.70 -0.77
C LEU A 18 13.01 5.85 -1.98
N GLY A 19 12.07 5.79 -2.94
CA GLY A 19 12.25 5.12 -4.22
C GLY A 19 11.56 3.76 -4.35
N GLY A 20 10.98 3.22 -3.27
CA GLY A 20 10.36 1.90 -3.28
C GLY A 20 9.04 1.74 -4.07
N CYS A 21 8.48 2.83 -4.63
CA CYS A 21 7.29 2.76 -5.48
C CYS A 21 7.70 2.65 -6.94
N LYS A 22 7.57 1.46 -7.51
CA LYS A 22 7.90 1.22 -8.92
C LYS A 22 6.72 1.56 -9.83
N LEU A 23 7.03 2.16 -10.97
CA LEU A 23 6.06 2.38 -12.03
C LEU A 23 5.77 1.05 -12.73
N SER A 24 4.50 0.64 -12.73
CA SER A 24 4.06 -0.44 -13.62
C SER A 24 4.02 0.07 -15.04
N THR A 25 4.41 -0.75 -16.01
CA THR A 25 4.15 -0.47 -17.42
C THR A 25 2.65 -0.36 -17.65
N THR A 26 2.15 0.86 -17.90
CA THR A 26 0.76 1.09 -18.29
C THR A 26 0.56 0.49 -19.69
N PRO A 27 -0.38 -0.46 -19.88
CA PRO A 27 -0.79 -0.86 -21.23
C PRO A 27 -1.17 0.37 -22.06
N SER A 28 -0.68 0.46 -23.30
CA SER A 28 -0.95 1.59 -24.21
C SER A 28 -2.44 1.85 -24.44
N ASP A 29 -3.25 0.81 -24.27
CA ASP A 29 -4.65 0.76 -24.67
C ASP A 29 -5.61 1.12 -23.51
N LEU A 30 -5.09 1.52 -22.35
CA LEU A 30 -5.93 1.97 -21.24
C LEU A 30 -6.57 3.31 -21.55
N PRO A 31 -7.87 3.50 -21.23
CA PRO A 31 -8.51 4.79 -21.32
C PRO A 31 -7.72 5.84 -20.52
N LYS A 32 -7.27 6.90 -21.20
CA LYS A 32 -6.62 8.02 -20.55
C LYS A 32 -7.69 8.87 -19.86
N PHE A 33 -7.83 8.68 -18.55
CA PHE A 33 -8.61 9.60 -17.74
C PHE A 33 -7.77 10.84 -17.49
N GLY A 34 -8.11 11.96 -18.13
CA GLY A 34 -7.58 13.26 -17.71
C GLY A 34 -8.07 13.59 -16.30
N ALA A 35 -7.48 14.59 -15.66
CA ALA A 35 -8.05 15.26 -14.47
C ALA A 35 -9.33 16.03 -14.87
N ALA A 36 -10.26 15.38 -15.54
CA ALA A 36 -11.57 15.90 -15.78
C ALA A 36 -12.25 15.93 -14.42
N ARG A 37 -12.53 17.15 -13.94
CA ARG A 37 -13.43 17.44 -12.81
C ARG A 37 -14.88 17.00 -13.12
N LYS A 38 -15.07 15.83 -13.75
CA LYS A 38 -16.38 15.21 -14.00
C LYS A 38 -17.07 14.77 -12.71
N PHE A 39 -16.35 14.79 -11.59
CA PHE A 39 -16.89 14.63 -10.24
C PHE A 39 -17.19 15.97 -9.56
N ALA A 40 -17.42 17.06 -10.30
CA ALA A 40 -18.09 18.24 -9.75
C ALA A 40 -19.59 17.93 -9.51
N ASP A 41 -19.87 16.84 -8.79
CA ASP A 41 -21.19 16.65 -8.22
C ASP A 41 -21.39 17.79 -7.21
N LYS A 42 -22.44 18.58 -7.42
CA LYS A 42 -22.76 19.74 -6.56
C LYS A 42 -23.01 19.34 -5.10
N ASN A 43 -23.15 18.04 -4.84
CA ASN A 43 -23.47 17.47 -3.53
C ASN A 43 -22.25 16.93 -2.78
N LEU A 44 -21.02 17.08 -3.29
CA LEU A 44 -19.85 16.69 -2.51
C LEU A 44 -19.62 17.68 -1.35
N PRO A 45 -19.35 17.17 -0.14
CA PRO A 45 -18.98 18.03 0.97
C PRO A 45 -17.66 18.76 0.67
N LEU A 46 -17.53 19.98 1.16
CA LEU A 46 -16.32 20.80 1.00
C LEU A 46 -15.09 20.18 1.65
N LEU A 47 -15.30 19.34 2.67
CA LEU A 47 -14.25 18.67 3.43
C LEU A 47 -14.72 17.30 3.89
N VAL A 48 -13.85 16.30 3.75
CA VAL A 48 -14.02 14.96 4.32
C VAL A 48 -12.77 14.64 5.13
N ASP A 49 -12.95 14.34 6.41
CA ASP A 49 -11.87 13.86 7.28
C ASP A 49 -12.12 12.39 7.62
N LEU A 50 -11.21 11.52 7.16
CA LEU A 50 -11.28 10.07 7.35
C LEU A 50 -10.35 9.59 8.48
N ARG A 51 -9.63 10.49 9.16
CA ARG A 51 -8.58 10.12 10.15
C ARG A 51 -9.11 9.30 11.31
N SER A 52 -10.35 9.51 11.73
CA SER A 52 -11.00 8.74 12.81
C SER A 52 -11.13 7.25 12.52
N MET A 53 -11.10 6.87 11.24
CA MET A 53 -11.20 5.49 10.78
C MET A 53 -9.84 4.89 10.40
N MET A 54 -8.75 5.64 10.53
CA MET A 54 -7.41 5.12 10.25
C MET A 54 -6.92 4.27 11.43
N THR A 55 -6.08 3.28 11.12
CA THR A 55 -5.29 2.56 12.12
C THR A 55 -4.09 3.39 12.57
N ILE A 56 -3.34 2.88 13.55
CA ILE A 56 -2.13 3.54 14.04
C ILE A 56 -1.14 3.79 12.90
N VAL A 57 -0.33 4.86 13.02
CA VAL A 57 0.68 5.16 12.02
C VAL A 57 1.84 4.18 12.14
N GLU A 58 2.06 3.44 11.05
CA GLU A 58 3.05 2.36 10.97
C GLU A 58 4.39 2.85 10.42
N SER A 59 5.47 2.12 10.75
CA SER A 59 6.82 2.48 10.29
C SER A 59 7.32 1.54 9.20
N GLN A 60 7.64 2.10 8.02
CA GLN A 60 8.30 1.36 6.93
C GLN A 60 9.74 0.92 7.27
N LYS A 61 10.31 1.43 8.38
CA LYS A 61 11.70 1.23 8.80
C LYS A 61 12.67 1.59 7.65
N ASP A 62 13.79 0.89 7.54
CA ASP A 62 14.82 1.11 6.54
C ASP A 62 14.59 0.27 5.27
N THR A 63 13.32 0.07 4.88
CA THR A 63 12.95 -0.75 3.70
C THR A 63 12.27 0.07 2.61
N ASN A 64 12.32 -0.43 1.38
CA ASN A 64 11.58 0.10 0.23
C ASN A 64 10.10 -0.36 0.19
N ALA A 65 9.48 -0.63 1.35
CA ALA A 65 8.14 -1.20 1.45
C ALA A 65 7.00 -0.17 1.43
N CYS A 66 7.23 1.09 1.03
CA CYS A 66 6.22 2.16 1.13
C CYS A 66 4.87 1.81 0.48
N VAL A 67 4.88 1.11 -0.66
CA VAL A 67 3.67 0.62 -1.34
C VAL A 67 2.92 -0.41 -0.49
N ALA A 68 3.64 -1.34 0.13
CA ALA A 68 3.04 -2.35 1.01
C ALA A 68 2.47 -1.73 2.30
N ASN A 69 3.15 -0.75 2.89
CA ASN A 69 2.66 -0.01 4.05
C ASN A 69 1.37 0.76 3.71
N ALA A 70 1.33 1.45 2.57
CA ALA A 70 0.15 2.16 2.11
C ALA A 70 -1.04 1.22 1.86
N LEU A 71 -0.79 0.07 1.22
CA LEU A 71 -1.85 -0.92 0.97
C LEU A 71 -2.33 -1.61 2.24
N ALA A 72 -1.44 -1.82 3.21
CA ALA A 72 -1.85 -2.33 4.51
C ALA A 72 -2.82 -1.37 5.20
N GLY A 73 -2.42 -0.11 5.40
CA GLY A 73 -3.29 0.89 6.03
C GLY A 73 -4.61 1.08 5.29
N ALA A 74 -4.60 1.05 3.94
CA ALA A 74 -5.83 1.14 3.16
C ALA A 74 -6.78 -0.04 3.39
N TYR A 75 -6.26 -1.27 3.48
CA TYR A 75 -7.10 -2.45 3.72
C TYR A 75 -7.60 -2.51 5.17
N GLU A 76 -6.75 -2.17 6.14
CA GLU A 76 -7.13 -2.07 7.55
C GLU A 76 -8.24 -1.02 7.75
N PHE A 77 -8.10 0.16 7.12
CA PHE A 77 -9.13 1.19 7.10
C PHE A 77 -10.47 0.65 6.56
N LEU A 78 -10.45 -0.03 5.42
CA LEU A 78 -11.68 -0.58 4.82
C LEU A 78 -12.33 -1.61 5.74
N LYS A 79 -11.53 -2.46 6.39
CA LYS A 79 -12.03 -3.48 7.31
C LYS A 79 -12.56 -2.90 8.61
N LYS A 80 -11.94 -1.84 9.12
CA LYS A 80 -12.47 -1.08 10.25
C LYS A 80 -13.78 -0.40 9.89
N ALA A 81 -13.89 0.21 8.70
CA ALA A 81 -15.12 0.82 8.23
C ALA A 81 -16.26 -0.21 8.04
N GLU A 82 -15.94 -1.43 7.61
CA GLU A 82 -16.93 -2.51 7.42
C GLU A 82 -17.36 -3.18 8.73
N THR A 83 -16.41 -3.46 9.63
CA THR A 83 -16.64 -4.35 10.78
C THR A 83 -16.58 -3.66 12.14
N GLY A 84 -16.10 -2.41 12.19
CA GLY A 84 -15.81 -1.68 13.43
C GLY A 84 -14.59 -2.20 14.21
N ARG A 85 -13.87 -3.20 13.69
CA ARG A 85 -12.73 -3.83 14.37
C ARG A 85 -11.42 -3.45 13.69
N ASP A 86 -10.40 -3.21 14.51
CA ASP A 86 -9.03 -3.09 14.03
C ASP A 86 -8.51 -4.49 13.68
N ILE A 87 -7.92 -4.60 12.49
CA ILE A 87 -7.16 -5.76 12.06
C ILE A 87 -5.74 -5.31 11.77
N ASP A 88 -4.76 -6.18 12.01
CA ASP A 88 -3.37 -5.94 11.62
C ASP A 88 -3.02 -6.91 10.51
N ILE A 89 -2.52 -6.39 9.40
CA ILE A 89 -2.09 -7.20 8.26
C ILE A 89 -0.60 -7.06 8.04
N SER A 90 0.05 -8.19 7.76
CA SER A 90 1.50 -8.21 7.62
C SER A 90 1.94 -7.46 6.36
N ARG A 91 2.52 -6.27 6.58
CA ARG A 91 3.14 -5.43 5.53
C ARG A 91 4.25 -6.18 4.80
N LEU A 92 5.02 -7.00 5.52
CA LEU A 92 6.06 -7.85 4.93
C LEU A 92 5.49 -8.96 4.06
N PHE A 93 4.34 -9.54 4.44
CA PHE A 93 3.64 -10.49 3.58
C PHE A 93 3.24 -9.84 2.25
N ILE A 94 2.63 -8.65 2.32
CA ILE A 94 2.24 -7.89 1.12
C ILE A 94 3.47 -7.58 0.29
N TYR A 95 4.54 -7.10 0.93
CA TYR A 95 5.75 -6.67 0.25
C TYR A 95 6.49 -7.82 -0.45
N TYR A 96 6.63 -8.97 0.22
CA TYR A 96 7.21 -10.19 -0.37
C TYR A 96 6.41 -10.64 -1.59
N ASN A 97 5.09 -10.81 -1.42
CA ASN A 97 4.24 -11.29 -2.50
C ASN A 97 4.13 -10.28 -3.66
N ALA A 98 4.16 -8.98 -3.38
CA ALA A 98 4.14 -7.94 -4.40
C ALA A 98 5.35 -8.04 -5.31
N ARG A 99 6.55 -8.21 -4.73
CA ARG A 99 7.80 -8.36 -5.47
C ARG A 99 7.81 -9.63 -6.33
N LEU A 100 7.24 -10.74 -5.85
CA LEU A 100 7.02 -11.92 -6.69
C LEU A 100 6.07 -11.65 -7.85
N LYS A 101 5.00 -10.86 -7.63
CA LYS A 101 4.06 -10.47 -8.70
C LYS A 101 4.66 -9.49 -9.71
N ASP A 102 5.69 -8.76 -9.32
CA ASP A 102 6.48 -7.90 -10.20
C ASP A 102 7.61 -8.66 -10.91
N GLY A 103 7.69 -9.99 -10.75
CA GLY A 103 8.62 -10.85 -11.47
C GLY A 103 9.99 -11.04 -10.81
N MET A 104 10.16 -10.62 -9.55
CA MET A 104 11.38 -10.94 -8.80
C MET A 104 11.45 -12.43 -8.44
N ASN A 105 12.67 -12.96 -8.40
CA ASN A 105 12.94 -14.35 -8.03
C ASN A 105 13.00 -14.50 -6.50
N GLU A 106 12.40 -15.58 -5.97
CA GLU A 106 12.42 -15.92 -4.54
C GLU A 106 13.84 -16.08 -3.97
N MET A 107 14.77 -16.64 -4.75
CA MET A 107 16.13 -16.94 -4.31
C MET A 107 17.04 -15.71 -4.24
N ASN A 108 16.72 -14.64 -4.98
CA ASN A 108 17.52 -13.42 -5.09
C ASN A 108 16.63 -12.17 -4.90
N MET A 109 15.79 -12.18 -3.88
CA MET A 109 14.85 -11.09 -3.65
C MET A 109 15.55 -9.88 -3.02
N GLU A 110 15.67 -8.80 -3.79
CA GLU A 110 16.28 -7.54 -3.35
C GLU A 110 15.23 -6.56 -2.77
N ASP A 111 15.68 -5.65 -1.91
CA ASP A 111 14.87 -4.54 -1.39
C ASP A 111 14.80 -3.39 -2.38
N ASP A 112 14.14 -3.61 -3.52
CA ASP A 112 14.09 -2.65 -4.62
C ASP A 112 12.69 -2.02 -4.78
N GLY A 113 11.77 -2.31 -3.86
CA GLY A 113 10.40 -1.80 -3.94
C GLY A 113 9.47 -2.68 -4.78
N CYS A 114 8.23 -2.24 -4.93
CA CYS A 114 7.22 -2.93 -5.73
C CYS A 114 6.25 -1.95 -6.40
N THR A 115 5.48 -2.46 -7.34
CA THR A 115 4.41 -1.72 -8.02
C THR A 115 3.11 -1.80 -7.22
N ILE A 116 2.28 -0.75 -7.31
CA ILE A 116 0.93 -0.77 -6.71
C ILE A 116 0.09 -1.94 -7.25
N PRO A 117 0.04 -2.22 -8.57
CA PRO A 117 -0.66 -3.38 -9.09
C PRO A 117 -0.15 -4.73 -8.55
N GLY A 118 1.17 -4.87 -8.38
CA GLY A 118 1.79 -6.05 -7.77
C GLY A 118 1.31 -6.27 -6.34
N ALA A 119 1.30 -5.21 -5.54
CA ALA A 119 0.80 -5.25 -4.17
C ALA A 119 -0.72 -5.49 -4.08
N VAL A 120 -1.53 -4.94 -4.98
CA VAL A 120 -2.97 -5.26 -5.07
C VAL A 120 -3.20 -6.73 -5.43
N LYS A 121 -2.41 -7.28 -6.36
CA LYS A 121 -2.46 -8.71 -6.71
C LYS A 121 -2.02 -9.60 -5.53
N ALA A 122 -1.05 -9.15 -4.73
CA ALA A 122 -0.64 -9.83 -3.51
C ALA A 122 -1.76 -9.85 -2.47
N LEU A 123 -2.46 -8.73 -2.26
CA LEU A 123 -3.63 -8.65 -1.38
C LEU A 123 -4.75 -9.60 -1.81
N LYS A 124 -5.01 -9.77 -3.12
CA LYS A 124 -6.01 -10.76 -3.59
C LYS A 124 -5.69 -12.20 -3.17
N ARG A 125 -4.41 -12.51 -2.88
CA ARG A 125 -3.97 -13.82 -2.40
C ARG A 125 -4.09 -13.97 -0.88
N LEU A 126 -4.20 -12.86 -0.13
CA LEU A 126 -4.64 -12.87 1.26
C LEU A 126 -6.13 -13.24 1.28
N ARG A 127 -6.42 -14.54 1.32
CA ARG A 127 -7.65 -14.97 1.98
C ARG A 127 -7.51 -14.56 3.45
N PRO A 128 -8.46 -13.85 4.04
CA PRO A 128 -8.48 -13.65 5.49
C PRO A 128 -8.41 -15.03 6.14
N ILE A 129 -7.40 -15.25 6.98
CA ILE A 129 -7.26 -16.50 7.75
C ILE A 129 -8.48 -16.72 8.67
N ASN A 130 -9.35 -15.72 8.84
CA ASN A 130 -10.49 -15.73 9.76
C ASN A 130 -11.89 -15.83 9.12
N ASP A 131 -12.03 -15.98 7.79
CA ASP A 131 -13.37 -16.12 7.19
C ASP A 131 -13.97 -17.54 7.38
N GLY A 132 -13.30 -18.42 8.15
CA GLY A 132 -13.67 -19.81 8.37
C GLY A 132 -13.89 -20.28 9.81
N LEU A 133 -13.82 -19.41 10.83
CA LEU A 133 -14.02 -19.80 12.23
C LEU A 133 -15.29 -19.22 12.90
N ALA A 134 -16.22 -18.71 12.09
CA ALA A 134 -17.56 -18.37 12.55
C ALA A 134 -18.61 -19.03 11.66
N LYS A 135 -18.65 -20.37 11.69
CA LYS A 135 -19.88 -21.11 11.44
C LYS A 135 -20.09 -22.07 12.60
N SER A 136 -21.06 -21.71 13.43
CA SER A 136 -21.81 -22.57 14.34
C SER A 136 -22.26 -23.85 13.64
#